data_AF-A0A925RIW8-F1
#
_entry.id   AF-A0A925RIW8-F1
#
_cell.length_a   1.000
_cell.length_b   1.000
_cell.length_c   1.000
_cell.angle_alpha   90.00
_cell.angle_beta   90.00
_cell.angle_gamma   90.00
#
_symmetry.space_group_name_H-M   'P 1'
#
loop_
_entity.id
_entity.type
_entity.pdbx_description
1 polymer ?
#
loop_
_entity_poly.entity_id
_entity_poly.type
_entity_poly.pdbx_seq_one_letter_code
_entity_poly.pdbx_strand_id
1 'polypeptide(L)'
;QLAVPGGAHGSLVSRVAARPDDLIDPPARRGLPWFWIALTAILGGALVWVLYSQTDLFSGDLIALRNQQAQLEAEQELAAAQREQASAVKEYGTIEIASEPAGARVFEVREGGEARFERLPIDHEYMVMVTAPGHVPRVRIVKGSELAAPVIVDLDPLPPGATAPALPEERAPKLAAAPSKQAETLVLRSHTPGASLGLLVGYTPGVKIVDVDVEAPQRYLLVLAGHAPAELVVKGRHFEEQGGGALVFAETVKLVPAAAPEPDPVDGDEDVVVDDPEVPVSVGTPPPPSAAQGTPAVAVKAAAPIKKKKKHKRKKKRRR
;
A
#
# COMPACT_ATOMS: atom_id res chain seq x y z
N GLN A 1 -27.28 57.72 1.23
CA GLN A 1 -28.19 58.67 1.92
C GLN A 1 -27.66 58.86 3.34
N LEU A 2 -27.87 60.06 3.93
CA LEU A 2 -27.17 60.70 5.07
C LEU A 2 -26.05 61.63 4.58
N ALA A 3 -26.31 62.87 4.17
CA ALA A 3 -26.76 64.08 4.90
C ALA A 3 -25.57 64.99 5.30
N VAL A 4 -25.52 66.15 4.64
CA VAL A 4 -24.62 67.32 4.82
C VAL A 4 -25.28 68.29 5.82
N PRO A 5 -24.52 69.05 6.64
CA PRO A 5 -24.28 70.49 6.38
C PRO A 5 -22.81 70.89 6.69
N GLY A 6 -22.19 71.96 6.19
CA GLY A 6 -22.69 73.26 5.71
C GLY A 6 -22.28 74.37 6.70
N GLY A 7 -21.56 75.40 6.23
CA GLY A 7 -21.28 76.68 6.94
C GLY A 7 -19.77 76.92 7.20
N ALA A 8 -19.02 77.85 6.61
CA ALA A 8 -19.22 79.17 6.02
C ALA A 8 -19.35 80.36 7.02
N HIS A 9 -18.41 81.30 6.87
CA HIS A 9 -18.45 82.75 7.14
C HIS A 9 -18.20 83.36 8.54
N GLY A 10 -17.46 84.50 8.50
CA GLY A 10 -17.43 85.59 9.48
C GLY A 10 -16.04 85.81 10.10
N SER A 11 -15.17 86.75 9.68
CA SER A 11 -15.29 88.23 9.70
C SER A 11 -15.61 88.74 11.11
N LEU A 12 -14.91 89.68 11.77
CA LEU A 12 -14.40 90.99 11.35
C LEU A 12 -13.49 91.56 12.47
N VAL A 13 -12.42 92.25 12.06
CA VAL A 13 -12.01 93.62 12.47
C VAL A 13 -11.89 93.96 13.96
N SER A 14 -10.70 94.44 14.34
CA SER A 14 -10.62 95.79 14.91
C SER A 14 -9.30 96.49 14.62
N ARG A 15 -9.42 97.70 14.06
CA ARG A 15 -8.38 98.69 13.78
C ARG A 15 -8.09 99.50 15.05
N VAL A 16 -6.83 99.83 15.32
CA VAL A 16 -6.38 101.06 15.99
C VAL A 16 -4.97 101.36 15.43
N ALA A 17 -4.81 102.25 14.45
CA ALA A 17 -4.61 103.71 14.51
C ALA A 17 -3.10 104.09 14.48
N ALA A 18 -2.81 105.27 13.94
CA ALA A 18 -1.56 105.62 13.25
C ALA A 18 -0.56 106.47 14.06
N ARG A 19 0.73 106.34 13.63
CA ARG A 19 1.84 107.33 13.51
C ARG A 19 2.42 107.99 14.79
N PRO A 20 3.65 108.58 14.78
CA PRO A 20 4.60 108.80 13.66
C PRO A 20 6.09 108.43 13.94
N ASP A 21 6.88 108.46 12.86
CA ASP A 21 8.31 108.80 12.75
C ASP A 21 9.25 108.50 13.93
N ASP A 22 10.09 107.47 13.75
CA ASP A 22 11.47 107.52 14.24
C ASP A 22 12.44 106.96 13.19
N LEU A 23 13.50 107.73 13.03
CA LEU A 23 14.54 107.71 12.04
C LEU A 23 15.50 106.54 12.31
N ILE A 24 15.52 105.52 11.43
CA ILE A 24 16.65 104.57 11.38
C ILE A 24 17.05 104.38 9.92
N ASP A 25 18.10 105.11 9.53
CA ASP A 25 18.87 104.83 8.33
C ASP A 25 19.36 103.37 8.33
N PRO A 26 19.10 102.55 7.30
CA PRO A 26 19.78 101.28 7.16
C PRO A 26 21.20 101.51 6.60
N PRO A 27 22.28 101.06 7.27
CA PRO A 27 23.58 101.07 6.62
C PRO A 27 23.59 100.08 5.47
N ALA A 28 24.16 100.54 4.36
CA ALA A 28 24.29 99.87 3.09
C ALA A 28 24.87 98.45 3.22
N ARG A 29 24.20 97.51 2.56
CA ARG A 29 24.70 96.17 2.24
C ARG A 29 26.02 96.28 1.47
N ARG A 30 27.10 95.69 1.98
CA ARG A 30 28.27 95.31 1.18
C ARG A 30 28.77 93.92 1.57
N GLY A 31 28.43 92.96 0.71
CA GLY A 31 29.23 91.79 0.35
C GLY A 31 29.56 90.76 1.43
N LEU A 32 28.61 89.92 1.86
CA LEU A 32 28.94 88.67 2.56
C LEU A 32 27.92 87.49 2.51
N PRO A 33 26.85 87.43 1.68
CA PRO A 33 25.96 86.25 1.65
C PRO A 33 26.50 85.10 0.79
N TRP A 34 27.26 85.39 -0.27
CA TRP A 34 27.79 84.39 -1.20
C TRP A 34 28.79 83.43 -0.54
N PHE A 35 29.66 83.94 0.33
CA PHE A 35 30.66 83.13 1.01
C PHE A 35 30.03 82.05 1.88
N TRP A 36 28.97 82.38 2.63
CA TRP A 36 28.25 81.41 3.45
C TRP A 36 27.50 80.37 2.61
N ILE A 37 26.89 80.78 1.49
CA ILE A 37 26.23 79.84 0.57
C ILE A 37 27.26 78.88 -0.05
N ALA A 38 28.38 79.40 -0.54
CA ALA A 38 29.47 78.59 -1.11
C ALA A 38 30.06 77.63 -0.07
N LEU A 39 30.27 78.09 1.17
CA LEU A 39 30.76 77.27 2.26
C LEU A 39 29.79 76.11 2.58
N THR A 40 28.48 76.39 2.66
CA THR A 40 27.47 75.34 2.89
C THR A 40 27.34 74.37 1.72
N ALA A 41 27.54 74.82 0.48
CA ALA A 41 27.52 73.94 -0.69
C ALA A 41 28.74 73.01 -0.71
N ILE A 42 29.92 73.50 -0.35
CA ILE A 42 31.14 72.69 -0.26
C ILE A 42 31.05 71.69 0.90
N LEU A 43 30.64 72.15 2.09
CA LEU A 43 30.46 71.26 3.24
C LEU A 43 29.35 70.22 3.01
N GLY A 44 28.23 70.63 2.42
CA GLY A 44 27.13 69.73 2.07
C GLY A 44 27.54 68.70 1.00
N GLY A 45 28.25 69.13 -0.04
CA GLY A 45 28.77 68.24 -1.07
C GLY A 45 29.81 67.25 -0.53
N ALA A 46 30.72 67.70 0.33
CA ALA A 46 31.68 66.83 1.01
C ALA A 46 31.00 65.81 1.93
N LEU A 47 29.95 66.21 2.66
CA LEU A 47 29.18 65.30 3.51
C LEU A 47 28.46 64.24 2.68
N VAL A 48 27.81 64.63 1.58
CA VAL A 48 27.15 63.69 0.66
C VAL A 48 28.16 62.73 0.02
N TRP A 49 29.33 63.23 -0.36
CA TRP A 49 30.41 62.39 -0.90
C TRP A 49 30.92 61.37 0.13
N VAL A 50 31.13 61.80 1.39
CA VAL A 50 31.56 60.90 2.47
C VAL A 50 30.49 59.85 2.75
N LEU A 51 29.21 60.25 2.87
CA LEU A 51 28.13 59.29 3.04
C LEU A 51 28.05 58.29 1.89
N TYR A 52 28.13 58.77 0.64
CA TYR A 52 28.08 57.93 -0.55
C TYR A 52 29.23 56.92 -0.57
N SER A 53 30.47 57.39 -0.32
CA SER A 53 31.66 56.53 -0.27
C SER A 53 31.64 55.52 0.88
N GLN A 54 31.05 55.87 2.03
CA GLN A 54 30.88 54.93 3.13
C GLN A 54 29.77 53.91 2.84
N THR A 55 28.67 54.31 2.19
CA THR A 55 27.61 53.36 1.83
C THR A 55 28.04 52.34 0.77
N ASP A 56 28.92 52.73 -0.15
CA ASP A 56 29.36 51.86 -1.25
C ASP A 56 30.32 50.74 -0.77
N LEU A 57 31.22 51.08 0.15
CA LEU A 57 32.21 50.14 0.70
C LEU A 57 31.62 49.05 1.61
N PHE A 58 30.46 49.29 2.25
CA PHE A 58 29.86 48.32 3.18
C PHE A 58 28.65 47.57 2.61
N SER A 59 27.94 48.12 1.63
CA SER A 59 26.69 47.53 1.14
C SER A 59 26.90 46.45 0.08
N GLY A 60 27.95 46.56 -0.75
CA GLY A 60 28.22 45.59 -1.81
C GLY A 60 28.66 44.22 -1.29
N ASP A 61 29.60 44.20 -0.34
CA ASP A 61 30.21 42.96 0.15
C ASP A 61 29.28 42.14 1.05
N LEU A 62 28.49 42.78 1.92
CA LEU A 62 27.58 42.06 2.83
C LEU A 62 26.39 41.43 2.09
N ILE A 63 25.92 42.06 1.01
CA ILE A 63 24.84 41.51 0.18
C ILE A 63 25.38 40.37 -0.68
N ALA A 64 26.58 40.50 -1.24
CA ALA A 64 27.23 39.43 -1.98
C ALA A 64 27.47 38.18 -1.11
N LEU A 65 27.95 38.36 0.13
CA LEU A 65 28.17 37.26 1.08
C LEU A 65 26.87 36.57 1.49
N ARG A 66 25.80 37.33 1.75
CA ARG A 66 24.48 36.76 2.06
C ARG A 66 23.88 36.02 0.87
N ASN A 67 24.04 36.55 -0.35
CA ASN A 67 23.55 35.90 -1.55
C ASN A 67 24.35 34.62 -1.84
N GLN A 68 25.66 34.61 -1.60
CA GLN A 68 26.47 33.39 -1.70
C GLN A 68 26.08 32.35 -0.64
N GLN A 69 25.86 32.76 0.61
CA GLN A 69 25.40 31.87 1.67
C GLN A 69 24.02 31.27 1.34
N ALA A 70 23.06 32.09 0.89
CA ALA A 70 21.75 31.62 0.48
C ALA A 70 21.81 30.68 -0.75
N GLN A 71 22.73 30.90 -1.68
CA GLN A 71 22.95 29.99 -2.82
C GLN A 71 23.53 28.65 -2.36
N LEU A 72 24.50 28.66 -1.45
CA LEU A 72 25.10 27.43 -0.91
C LEU A 72 24.09 26.62 -0.08
N GLU A 73 23.24 27.29 0.70
CA GLU A 73 22.15 26.64 1.44
C GLU A 73 21.13 26.03 0.47
N ALA A 74 20.70 26.78 -0.56
CA ALA A 74 19.79 26.27 -1.57
C ALA A 74 20.36 25.07 -2.36
N GLU A 75 21.65 25.09 -2.69
CA GLU A 75 22.32 23.95 -3.34
C GLU A 75 22.41 22.73 -2.43
N GLN A 76 22.64 22.93 -1.13
CA GLN A 76 22.65 21.84 -0.15
C GLN A 76 21.25 21.25 0.06
N GLU A 77 20.22 22.09 0.12
CA GLU A 77 18.83 21.63 0.21
C GLU A 77 18.41 20.85 -1.05
N LEU A 78 18.80 21.32 -2.23
CA LEU A 78 18.57 20.58 -3.48
C LEU A 78 19.33 19.26 -3.53
N ALA A 79 20.58 19.21 -3.05
CA ALA A 79 21.35 17.98 -2.99
C ALA A 79 20.79 17.00 -1.94
N ALA A 80 20.31 17.50 -0.80
CA ALA A 80 19.64 16.69 0.21
C ALA A 80 18.31 16.14 -0.32
N ALA A 81 17.49 16.97 -0.95
CA ALA A 81 16.25 16.56 -1.59
C ALA A 81 16.48 15.55 -2.73
N GLN A 82 17.54 15.73 -3.53
CA GLN A 82 17.90 14.76 -4.58
C GLN A 82 18.39 13.44 -3.99
N ARG A 83 19.12 13.44 -2.86
CA ARG A 83 19.51 12.20 -2.17
C ARG A 83 18.32 11.49 -1.55
N GLU A 84 17.38 12.23 -0.97
CA GLU A 84 16.12 11.68 -0.46
C GLU A 84 15.22 11.14 -1.59
N GLN A 85 15.20 11.81 -2.75
CA GLN A 85 14.47 11.32 -3.92
C GLN A 85 15.15 10.10 -4.54
N ALA A 86 16.48 10.07 -4.61
CA ALA A 86 17.24 8.95 -5.13
C ALA A 86 17.13 7.70 -4.23
N SER A 87 17.09 7.89 -2.90
CA SER A 87 16.82 6.78 -1.97
C SER A 87 15.35 6.36 -1.93
N ALA A 88 14.44 7.17 -2.46
CA ALA A 88 13.02 6.85 -2.58
C ALA A 88 12.65 6.17 -3.90
N VAL A 89 13.58 6.01 -4.86
CA VAL A 89 13.36 5.19 -6.06
C VAL A 89 13.41 3.73 -5.65
N LYS A 90 12.29 3.23 -5.12
CA LYS A 90 12.11 1.81 -4.86
C LYS A 90 12.23 1.05 -6.17
N GLU A 91 13.09 0.04 -6.20
CA GLU A 91 13.19 -0.89 -7.32
C GLU A 91 11.98 -1.83 -7.28
N TYR A 92 11.17 -1.80 -8.34
CA TYR A 92 9.99 -2.66 -8.48
C TYR A 92 10.28 -3.81 -9.43
N GLY A 93 9.88 -5.02 -9.05
CA GLY A 93 10.06 -6.24 -9.80
C GLY A 93 8.76 -7.00 -10.06
N THR A 94 8.86 -8.06 -10.85
CA THR A 94 7.78 -9.00 -11.13
C THR A 94 8.12 -10.38 -10.57
N ILE A 95 7.17 -11.03 -9.90
CA ILE A 95 7.30 -12.39 -9.37
C ILE A 95 6.39 -13.32 -10.17
N GLU A 96 6.97 -14.39 -10.73
CA GLU A 96 6.28 -15.46 -11.42
C GLU A 96 6.42 -16.76 -10.63
N ILE A 97 5.29 -17.34 -10.20
CA ILE A 97 5.28 -18.56 -9.37
C ILE A 97 4.54 -19.66 -10.11
N ALA A 98 5.25 -20.77 -10.33
CA ALA A 98 4.69 -22.02 -10.84
C ALA A 98 4.83 -23.14 -9.81
N SER A 99 4.06 -24.21 -9.98
CA SER A 99 4.21 -25.41 -9.17
C SER A 99 3.95 -26.69 -9.95
N GLU A 100 4.55 -27.76 -9.45
CA GLU A 100 4.33 -29.14 -9.89
C GLU A 100 3.84 -29.95 -8.67
N PRO A 101 2.55 -30.38 -8.61
CA PRO A 101 1.50 -30.20 -9.62
C PRO A 101 1.00 -28.76 -9.74
N ALA A 102 0.43 -28.44 -10.90
CA ALA A 102 -0.26 -27.17 -11.15
C ALA A 102 -1.59 -27.07 -10.36
N GLY A 103 -2.07 -25.83 -10.17
CA GLY A 103 -3.35 -25.54 -9.51
C GLY A 103 -3.24 -25.26 -8.01
N ALA A 104 -2.01 -25.10 -7.49
CA ALA A 104 -1.78 -24.71 -6.12
C ALA A 104 -2.25 -23.26 -5.88
N ARG A 105 -2.86 -23.04 -4.73
CA ARG A 105 -3.22 -21.70 -4.22
C ARG A 105 -1.96 -21.03 -3.71
N VAL A 106 -1.72 -19.80 -4.14
CA VAL A 106 -0.57 -19.00 -3.69
C VAL A 106 -1.09 -17.90 -2.77
N PHE A 107 -0.67 -17.95 -1.51
CA PHE A 107 -0.96 -16.92 -0.51
C PHE A 107 0.27 -16.06 -0.28
N GLU A 108 0.15 -14.73 -0.35
CA GLU A 108 1.14 -13.81 0.23
C GLU A 108 0.96 -13.83 1.74
N VAL A 109 2.00 -14.23 2.48
CA VAL A 109 1.95 -14.42 3.94
C VAL A 109 2.76 -13.35 4.65
N ARG A 110 2.18 -12.80 5.70
CA ARG A 110 2.82 -11.87 6.63
C ARG A 110 2.75 -12.42 8.04
N GLU A 111 3.85 -12.34 8.76
CA GLU A 111 3.92 -12.79 10.15
C GLU A 111 3.38 -11.73 11.10
N GLY A 112 2.76 -12.18 12.19
CA GLY A 112 2.32 -11.33 13.30
C GLY A 112 0.80 -11.25 13.44
N GLY A 113 0.36 -10.50 14.45
CA GLY A 113 -1.06 -10.34 14.78
C GLY A 113 -1.83 -9.34 13.90
N GLU A 114 -1.14 -8.59 13.04
CA GLU A 114 -1.78 -7.66 12.08
C GLU A 114 -1.03 -7.68 10.74
N ALA A 115 -1.77 -7.83 9.64
CA ALA A 115 -1.28 -7.74 8.28
C ALA A 115 -2.13 -6.74 7.49
N ARG A 116 -1.47 -5.94 6.64
CA ARG A 116 -2.12 -4.94 5.78
C ARG A 116 -1.85 -5.25 4.32
N PHE A 117 -2.90 -5.36 3.53
CA PHE A 117 -2.80 -5.57 2.09
C PHE A 117 -3.44 -4.37 1.39
N GLU A 118 -2.62 -3.59 0.70
CA GLU A 118 -3.02 -2.31 0.14
C GLU A 118 -3.62 -2.45 -1.26
N ARG A 119 -4.37 -1.43 -1.68
CA ARG A 119 -4.85 -1.25 -3.07
C ARG A 119 -5.72 -2.41 -3.58
N LEU A 120 -6.58 -2.97 -2.72
CA LEU A 120 -7.50 -4.04 -3.08
C LEU A 120 -8.82 -3.49 -3.65
N PRO A 121 -9.24 -3.90 -4.86
CA PRO A 121 -10.56 -3.57 -5.44
C PRO A 121 -11.80 -3.93 -4.59
N ILE A 122 -12.58 -2.93 -4.17
CA ILE A 122 -13.80 -3.13 -3.34
C ILE A 122 -14.87 -4.03 -3.99
N ASP A 123 -14.88 -4.15 -5.32
CA ASP A 123 -15.91 -4.92 -6.05
C ASP A 123 -15.69 -6.45 -6.04
N HIS A 124 -14.66 -6.95 -5.35
CA HIS A 124 -14.23 -8.35 -5.44
C HIS A 124 -14.29 -9.10 -4.11
N GLU A 125 -14.16 -10.42 -4.18
CA GLU A 125 -14.03 -11.29 -3.00
C GLU A 125 -12.57 -11.71 -2.84
N TYR A 126 -12.11 -11.72 -1.60
CA TYR A 126 -10.75 -12.03 -1.20
C TYR A 126 -10.75 -13.28 -0.33
N MET A 127 -9.85 -14.20 -0.59
CA MET A 127 -9.66 -15.35 0.29
C MET A 127 -8.48 -15.05 1.21
N VAL A 128 -8.75 -15.02 2.51
CA VAL A 128 -7.74 -14.85 3.54
C VAL A 128 -7.50 -16.16 4.26
N MET A 129 -6.29 -16.35 4.73
CA MET A 129 -5.86 -17.53 5.49
C MET A 129 -5.20 -17.08 6.77
N VAL A 130 -5.46 -17.78 7.87
CA VAL A 130 -4.76 -17.61 9.14
C VAL A 130 -4.26 -18.97 9.60
N THR A 131 -2.97 -19.08 9.85
CA THR A 131 -2.30 -20.30 10.33
C THR A 131 -1.46 -19.96 11.56
N ALA A 132 -1.34 -20.89 12.51
CA ALA A 132 -0.41 -20.75 13.63
C ALA A 132 0.04 -22.15 14.10
N PRO A 133 1.25 -22.29 14.65
CA PRO A 133 1.70 -23.55 15.25
C PRO A 133 0.73 -24.00 16.35
N GLY A 134 0.38 -25.30 16.36
CA GLY A 134 -0.51 -25.87 17.38
C GLY A 134 -1.97 -25.40 17.32
N HIS A 135 -2.41 -24.79 16.22
CA HIS A 135 -3.78 -24.34 16.02
C HIS A 135 -4.36 -24.87 14.70
N VAL A 136 -5.68 -24.98 14.63
CA VAL A 136 -6.40 -25.36 13.41
C VAL A 136 -6.35 -24.20 12.42
N PRO A 137 -5.82 -24.37 11.19
CA PRO A 137 -5.78 -23.30 10.22
C PRO A 137 -7.18 -22.94 9.73
N ARG A 138 -7.43 -21.65 9.51
CA ARG A 138 -8.72 -21.13 9.02
C ARG A 138 -8.54 -20.39 7.70
N VAL A 139 -9.49 -20.59 6.80
CA VAL A 139 -9.64 -19.82 5.56
C VAL A 139 -11.00 -19.14 5.62
N ARG A 140 -11.08 -17.90 5.15
CA ARG A 140 -12.32 -17.14 5.06
C ARG A 140 -12.35 -16.35 3.77
N ILE A 141 -13.53 -16.26 3.17
CA ILE A 141 -13.81 -15.31 2.08
C ILE A 141 -14.30 -13.98 2.68
N VAL A 142 -13.63 -12.89 2.32
CA VAL A 142 -13.91 -11.51 2.69
C VAL A 142 -14.42 -10.77 1.46
N LYS A 143 -15.58 -10.15 1.56
CA LYS A 143 -16.09 -9.30 0.47
C LYS A 143 -15.38 -7.96 0.47
N GLY A 144 -15.20 -7.35 -0.69
CA GLY A 144 -14.54 -6.06 -0.78
C GLY A 144 -15.28 -4.94 -0.03
N SER A 145 -16.60 -5.08 0.18
CA SER A 145 -17.39 -4.20 1.07
C SER A 145 -17.02 -4.31 2.56
N GLU A 146 -16.33 -5.37 2.97
CA GLU A 146 -15.87 -5.59 4.34
C GLU A 146 -14.47 -5.00 4.59
N LEU A 147 -13.78 -4.49 3.56
CA LEU A 147 -12.43 -3.93 3.67
C LEU A 147 -12.35 -2.65 4.51
N ALA A 148 -13.48 -1.94 4.66
CA ALA A 148 -13.57 -0.74 5.48
C ALA A 148 -13.34 -1.00 6.99
N ALA A 149 -13.43 -2.26 7.44
CA ALA A 149 -13.19 -2.64 8.82
C ALA A 149 -12.09 -3.71 8.94
N PRO A 150 -11.35 -3.75 10.05
CA PRO A 150 -10.41 -4.83 10.30
C PRO A 150 -11.12 -6.18 10.36
N VAL A 151 -10.64 -7.14 9.57
CA VAL A 151 -11.11 -8.53 9.58
C VAL A 151 -10.35 -9.26 10.66
N ILE A 152 -11.05 -9.72 11.70
CA ILE A 152 -10.46 -10.47 12.82
C ILE A 152 -10.77 -11.96 12.63
N VAL A 153 -9.72 -12.79 12.66
CA VAL A 153 -9.83 -14.25 12.56
C VAL A 153 -8.89 -14.88 13.60
N ASP A 154 -9.47 -15.46 14.64
CA ASP A 154 -8.75 -16.22 15.66
C ASP A 154 -8.82 -17.71 15.35
N LEU A 155 -7.79 -18.46 15.78
CA LEU A 155 -7.70 -19.90 15.57
C LEU A 155 -8.05 -20.69 16.83
N ASP A 156 -8.64 -21.86 16.64
CA ASP A 156 -8.88 -22.79 17.74
C ASP A 156 -7.60 -23.60 18.03
N PRO A 157 -7.26 -23.84 19.30
CA PRO A 157 -6.11 -24.66 19.65
C PRO A 157 -6.33 -26.10 19.20
N LEU A 158 -5.26 -26.72 18.71
CA LEU A 158 -5.26 -28.11 18.32
C LEU A 158 -4.99 -28.98 19.56
N PRO A 159 -5.73 -30.09 19.77
CA PRO A 159 -5.46 -30.98 20.89
C PRO A 159 -4.02 -31.54 20.81
N PRO A 160 -3.34 -31.72 21.95
CA PRO A 160 -1.97 -32.19 21.99
C PRO A 160 -1.88 -33.60 21.35
N GLY A 161 -0.92 -33.77 20.42
CA GLY A 161 -0.73 -35.02 19.68
C GLY A 161 -1.52 -35.14 18.38
N ALA A 162 -2.49 -34.24 18.12
CA ALA A 162 -3.18 -34.22 16.82
C ALA A 162 -2.30 -33.53 15.76
N THR A 163 -2.33 -34.06 14.54
CA THR A 163 -1.74 -33.39 13.38
C THR A 163 -2.64 -32.23 12.96
N ALA A 164 -2.06 -31.08 12.61
CA ALA A 164 -2.84 -29.94 12.13
C ALA A 164 -3.63 -30.38 10.87
N PRO A 165 -4.95 -30.16 10.83
CA PRO A 165 -5.73 -30.56 9.67
C PRO A 165 -5.27 -29.76 8.44
N ALA A 166 -5.42 -30.37 7.27
CA ALA A 166 -5.17 -29.67 6.01
C ALA A 166 -6.01 -28.39 5.93
N LEU A 167 -5.50 -27.39 5.21
CA LEU A 167 -6.21 -26.13 5.00
C LEU A 167 -7.60 -26.41 4.39
N PRO A 168 -8.68 -25.82 4.94
CA PRO A 168 -10.03 -26.10 4.49
C PRO A 168 -10.20 -25.75 3.00
N GLU A 169 -10.83 -26.66 2.26
CA GLU A 169 -11.10 -26.52 0.83
C GLU A 169 -12.30 -25.58 0.58
N GLU A 170 -12.19 -24.32 1.00
CA GLU A 170 -13.19 -23.33 0.60
C GLU A 170 -13.15 -23.11 -0.92
N ARG A 171 -14.32 -22.83 -1.52
CA ARG A 171 -14.41 -22.55 -2.96
C ARG A 171 -13.65 -21.27 -3.28
N ALA A 172 -12.57 -21.43 -4.04
CA ALA A 172 -11.77 -20.39 -4.64
C ALA A 172 -12.62 -19.22 -5.21
N PRO A 173 -12.49 -17.97 -4.70
CA PRO A 173 -13.13 -16.81 -5.30
C PRO A 173 -12.50 -16.51 -6.67
N LYS A 174 -13.24 -15.80 -7.51
CA LYS A 174 -12.65 -15.27 -8.75
C LYS A 174 -11.72 -14.12 -8.39
N LEU A 175 -10.44 -14.28 -8.70
CA LEU A 175 -9.43 -13.23 -8.49
C LEU A 175 -9.81 -11.97 -9.26
N ALA A 176 -9.48 -10.81 -8.69
CA ALA A 176 -9.70 -9.52 -9.31
C ALA A 176 -8.82 -9.36 -10.55
N ALA A 177 -9.44 -9.49 -11.73
CA ALA A 177 -8.73 -9.38 -13.01
C ALA A 177 -8.72 -7.96 -13.58
N ALA A 178 -9.51 -7.04 -13.02
CA ALA A 178 -9.68 -5.69 -13.54
C ALA A 178 -9.29 -4.65 -12.47
N PRO A 179 -8.54 -3.59 -12.84
CA PRO A 179 -8.32 -2.47 -11.94
C PRO A 179 -9.68 -1.82 -11.63
N SER A 180 -10.06 -1.78 -10.36
CA SER A 180 -11.24 -1.01 -9.94
C SER A 180 -10.87 0.46 -9.77
N LYS A 181 -11.87 1.32 -9.92
CA LYS A 181 -11.73 2.76 -9.65
C LYS A 181 -11.63 3.07 -8.17
N GLN A 182 -12.01 2.13 -7.32
CA GLN A 182 -11.97 2.24 -5.87
C GLN A 182 -11.15 1.08 -5.33
N ALA A 183 -10.15 1.42 -4.52
CA ALA A 183 -9.27 0.47 -3.87
C ALA A 183 -9.19 0.81 -2.38
N GLU A 184 -9.28 -0.21 -1.54
CA GLU A 184 -9.19 -0.10 -0.08
C GLU A 184 -8.06 -0.99 0.45
N THR A 185 -7.72 -0.79 1.72
CA THR A 185 -6.71 -1.59 2.42
C THR A 185 -7.40 -2.64 3.27
N LEU A 186 -7.11 -3.91 3.02
CA LEU A 186 -7.51 -4.99 3.94
C LEU A 186 -6.59 -4.97 5.15
N VAL A 187 -7.18 -4.83 6.34
CA VAL A 187 -6.48 -5.03 7.62
C VAL A 187 -6.94 -6.36 8.19
N LEU A 188 -6.07 -7.37 8.14
CA LEU A 188 -6.31 -8.69 8.72
C LEU A 188 -5.65 -8.76 10.11
N ARG A 189 -6.38 -9.23 11.12
CA ARG A 189 -5.91 -9.33 12.50
C ARG A 189 -6.18 -10.70 13.07
N SER A 190 -5.28 -11.15 13.94
CA SER A 190 -5.46 -12.35 14.75
C SER A 190 -4.86 -12.12 16.14
N HIS A 191 -5.57 -12.56 17.17
CA HIS A 191 -5.10 -12.56 18.55
C HIS A 191 -4.31 -13.84 18.89
N THR A 192 -4.28 -14.82 17.99
CA THR A 192 -3.52 -16.05 18.16
C THR A 192 -2.01 -15.78 18.14
N PRO A 193 -1.23 -16.20 19.15
CA PRO A 193 0.21 -15.98 19.18
C PRO A 193 0.91 -16.78 18.07
N GLY A 194 1.87 -16.15 17.40
CA GLY A 194 2.60 -16.78 16.29
C GLY A 194 1.75 -16.98 15.03
N ALA A 195 0.66 -16.23 14.88
CA ALA A 195 -0.15 -16.27 13.68
C ALA A 195 0.60 -15.76 12.44
N SER A 196 0.34 -16.43 11.33
CA SER A 196 0.72 -16.07 9.98
C SER A 196 -0.54 -15.76 9.20
N LEU A 197 -0.58 -14.59 8.60
CA LEU A 197 -1.74 -13.99 7.96
C LEU A 197 -1.52 -13.94 6.45
N GLY A 198 -2.36 -14.63 5.70
CA GLY A 198 -2.23 -14.82 4.26
C GLY A 198 -3.35 -14.18 3.45
N LEU A 199 -3.02 -13.59 2.30
CA LEU A 199 -3.97 -13.20 1.26
C LEU A 199 -3.73 -14.03 0.00
N LEU A 200 -4.78 -14.62 -0.55
CA LEU A 200 -4.69 -15.34 -1.82
C LEU A 200 -4.39 -14.36 -2.96
N VAL A 201 -3.25 -14.55 -3.63
CA VAL A 201 -2.81 -13.71 -4.76
C VAL A 201 -2.99 -14.40 -6.11
N GLY A 202 -3.06 -15.74 -6.15
CA GLY A 202 -3.04 -16.45 -7.42
C GLY A 202 -3.22 -17.96 -7.35
N TYR A 203 -3.24 -18.58 -8.53
CA TYR A 203 -3.15 -20.02 -8.73
C TYR A 203 -2.01 -20.37 -9.70
N THR A 204 -1.20 -21.37 -9.38
CA THR A 204 -0.13 -21.83 -10.27
C THR A 204 -0.70 -22.57 -11.49
N PRO A 205 -0.02 -22.55 -12.66
CA PRO A 205 1.24 -21.86 -12.97
C PRO A 205 1.05 -20.41 -13.44
N GLY A 206 -0.13 -19.81 -13.25
CA GLY A 206 -0.50 -18.51 -13.81
C GLY A 206 -0.29 -17.31 -12.89
N VAL A 207 0.42 -17.46 -11.78
CA VAL A 207 0.62 -16.36 -10.82
C VAL A 207 1.68 -15.41 -11.34
N LYS A 208 1.28 -14.16 -11.55
CA LYS A 208 2.18 -13.04 -11.85
C LYS A 208 1.84 -11.88 -10.93
N ILE A 209 2.78 -11.50 -10.09
CA ILE A 209 2.65 -10.41 -9.13
C ILE A 209 3.57 -9.30 -9.62
N VAL A 210 2.98 -8.16 -9.98
CA VAL A 210 3.68 -7.00 -10.54
C VAL A 210 3.84 -5.93 -9.47
N ASP A 211 4.75 -4.98 -9.70
CA ASP A 211 5.02 -3.85 -8.82
C ASP A 211 5.42 -4.26 -7.39
N VAL A 212 6.20 -5.35 -7.28
CA VAL A 212 6.69 -5.85 -5.99
C VAL A 212 7.97 -5.11 -5.60
N ASP A 213 8.02 -4.62 -4.36
CA ASP A 213 9.23 -4.03 -3.78
C ASP A 213 10.34 -5.08 -3.68
N VAL A 214 11.42 -4.91 -4.44
CA VAL A 214 12.53 -5.87 -4.56
C VAL A 214 13.36 -5.92 -3.27
N GLU A 215 13.44 -4.82 -2.53
CA GLU A 215 14.24 -4.73 -1.31
C GLU A 215 13.57 -5.49 -0.14
N ALA A 216 12.23 -5.48 -0.11
CA ALA A 216 11.47 -6.12 0.95
C ALA A 216 11.34 -7.64 0.73
N PRO A 217 11.71 -8.49 1.71
CA PRO A 217 11.52 -9.92 1.58
C PRO A 217 10.03 -10.27 1.53
N GLN A 218 9.64 -11.06 0.53
CA GLN A 218 8.27 -11.53 0.35
C GLN A 218 8.17 -13.01 0.69
N ARG A 219 7.07 -13.43 1.32
CA ARG A 219 6.82 -14.83 1.68
C ARG A 219 5.53 -15.30 1.04
N TYR A 220 5.60 -16.43 0.37
CA TYR A 220 4.47 -17.06 -0.27
C TYR A 220 4.28 -18.48 0.26
N LEU A 221 3.03 -18.86 0.53
CA LEU A 221 2.66 -20.23 0.87
C LEU A 221 1.86 -20.84 -0.28
N LEU A 222 2.37 -21.94 -0.82
CA LEU A 222 1.74 -22.71 -1.87
C LEU A 222 0.99 -23.89 -1.24
N VAL A 223 -0.30 -23.98 -1.53
CA VAL A 223 -1.21 -24.95 -0.91
C VAL A 223 -1.97 -25.68 -2.00
N LEU A 224 -1.86 -27.00 -2.01
CA LEU A 224 -2.60 -27.89 -2.91
C LEU A 224 -3.19 -29.04 -2.10
N ALA A 225 -4.42 -29.42 -2.43
CA ALA A 225 -5.10 -30.55 -1.80
C ALA A 225 -4.26 -31.84 -1.91
N GLY A 226 -4.18 -32.59 -0.81
CA GLY A 226 -3.39 -33.83 -0.74
C GLY A 226 -1.87 -33.63 -0.77
N HIS A 227 -1.38 -32.39 -0.71
CA HIS A 227 0.05 -32.07 -0.69
C HIS A 227 0.42 -31.30 0.58
N ALA A 228 1.66 -31.46 1.04
CA ALA A 228 2.21 -30.64 2.09
C ALA A 228 2.34 -29.18 1.60
N PRO A 229 2.04 -28.18 2.45
CA PRO A 229 2.23 -26.78 2.09
C PRO A 229 3.72 -26.50 1.86
N ALA A 230 4.03 -25.74 0.82
CA ALA A 230 5.40 -25.34 0.51
C ALA A 230 5.56 -23.84 0.70
N GLU A 231 6.63 -23.44 1.40
CA GLU A 231 6.96 -22.04 1.63
C GLU A 231 8.02 -21.56 0.63
N LEU A 232 7.80 -20.38 0.06
CA LEU A 232 8.68 -19.71 -0.88
C LEU A 232 9.03 -18.32 -0.33
N VAL A 233 10.32 -18.06 -0.13
CA VAL A 233 10.81 -16.77 0.38
C VAL A 233 11.62 -16.07 -0.71
N VAL A 234 11.08 -14.98 -1.23
CA VAL A 234 11.70 -14.16 -2.28
C VAL A 234 12.44 -13.00 -1.63
N LYS A 235 13.71 -12.82 -2.00
CA LYS A 235 14.58 -11.74 -1.52
C LYS A 235 15.13 -11.00 -2.73
N GLY A 236 15.55 -9.74 -2.56
CA GLY A 236 16.06 -8.91 -3.66
C GLY A 236 17.13 -9.57 -4.53
N ARG A 237 18.04 -10.34 -3.92
CA ARG A 237 19.09 -11.10 -4.64
C ARG A 237 18.59 -12.20 -5.59
N HIS A 238 17.32 -12.59 -5.50
CA HIS A 238 16.73 -13.62 -6.38
C HIS A 238 16.14 -13.00 -7.66
N PHE A 239 15.99 -11.67 -7.72
CA PHE A 239 15.53 -11.02 -8.93
C PHE A 239 16.68 -10.95 -9.95
N GLU A 240 16.35 -11.32 -11.19
CA GLU A 240 17.25 -11.24 -12.33
C GLU A 240 16.78 -10.11 -13.25
N GLU A 241 17.72 -9.32 -13.76
CA GLU A 241 17.42 -8.30 -14.76
C GLU A 241 17.15 -8.98 -16.11
N GLN A 242 15.90 -8.90 -16.58
CA GLN A 242 15.52 -9.32 -17.91
C GLN A 242 15.66 -8.19 -18.93
N GLY A 243 15.66 -8.55 -20.22
CA GLY A 243 15.81 -7.63 -21.33
C GLY A 243 14.89 -6.41 -21.20
N GLY A 244 15.50 -5.22 -21.16
CA GLY A 244 14.78 -3.94 -20.95
C GLY A 244 14.87 -3.37 -19.54
N GLY A 245 15.68 -3.95 -18.64
CA GLY A 245 15.91 -3.43 -17.29
C GLY A 245 14.82 -3.80 -16.28
N ALA A 246 13.97 -4.77 -16.61
CA ALA A 246 12.92 -5.24 -15.72
C ALA A 246 13.45 -6.33 -14.80
N LEU A 247 13.29 -6.16 -13.48
CA LEU A 247 13.67 -7.17 -12.49
C LEU A 247 12.58 -8.24 -12.39
N VAL A 248 12.93 -9.50 -12.63
CA VAL A 248 11.99 -10.63 -12.63
C VAL A 248 12.55 -11.76 -11.78
N PHE A 249 11.70 -12.33 -10.93
CA PHE A 249 11.95 -13.58 -10.23
C PHE A 249 10.96 -14.63 -10.74
N ALA A 250 11.44 -15.79 -11.17
CA ALA A 250 10.62 -16.88 -11.67
C ALA A 250 11.05 -18.20 -11.03
N GLU A 251 10.14 -18.87 -10.32
CA GLU A 251 10.43 -20.15 -9.68
C GLU A 251 9.31 -21.17 -9.87
N THR A 252 9.68 -22.44 -10.07
CA THR A 252 8.76 -23.58 -10.11
C THR A 252 8.97 -24.45 -8.88
N VAL A 253 7.97 -24.48 -7.99
CA VAL A 253 8.03 -25.21 -6.72
C VAL A 253 7.45 -26.62 -6.89
N LYS A 254 8.19 -27.65 -6.48
CA LYS A 254 7.70 -29.03 -6.46
C LYS A 254 7.01 -29.33 -5.14
N LEU A 255 5.72 -29.67 -5.20
CA LEU A 255 4.93 -29.98 -4.02
C LEU A 255 5.04 -31.47 -3.68
N VAL A 256 5.28 -31.75 -2.40
CA VAL A 256 5.39 -33.13 -1.89
C VAL A 256 3.99 -33.60 -1.47
N PRO A 257 3.55 -34.82 -1.83
CA PRO A 257 2.32 -35.39 -1.31
C PRO A 257 2.30 -35.38 0.22
N ALA A 258 1.16 -35.04 0.82
CA ALA A 258 1.00 -35.12 2.26
C ALA A 258 1.07 -36.59 2.69
N ALA A 259 1.87 -36.91 3.71
CA ALA A 259 1.87 -38.24 4.30
C ALA A 259 0.43 -38.55 4.77
N ALA A 260 -0.12 -39.68 4.34
CA ALA A 260 -1.40 -40.14 4.86
C ALA A 260 -1.27 -40.33 6.38
N PRO A 261 -2.25 -39.92 7.19
CA PRO A 261 -2.25 -40.28 8.59
C PRO A 261 -2.17 -41.81 8.69
N GLU A 262 -1.17 -42.32 9.41
CA GLU A 262 -1.11 -43.74 9.71
C GLU A 262 -2.42 -44.13 10.38
N PRO A 263 -3.11 -45.19 9.91
CA PRO A 263 -4.27 -45.67 10.65
C PRO A 263 -3.81 -46.06 12.05
N ASP A 264 -4.47 -45.52 13.07
CA ASP A 264 -4.23 -45.91 14.46
C ASP A 264 -4.17 -47.44 14.54
N PRO A 265 -3.16 -48.04 15.21
CA PRO A 265 -3.20 -49.47 15.47
C PRO A 265 -4.48 -49.73 16.24
N VAL A 266 -5.37 -50.51 15.64
CA VAL A 266 -6.50 -51.08 16.35
C VAL A 266 -5.88 -51.89 17.47
N ASP A 267 -6.05 -51.44 18.72
CA ASP A 267 -5.77 -52.21 19.93
C ASP A 267 -6.60 -53.50 19.87
N GLY A 268 -6.02 -54.51 19.22
CA GLY A 268 -6.51 -55.87 19.16
C GLY A 268 -5.93 -56.67 20.31
N ASP A 269 -6.11 -56.19 21.54
CA ASP A 269 -5.92 -56.98 22.75
C ASP A 269 -7.23 -57.72 23.05
N GLU A 270 -7.41 -58.90 22.47
CA GLU A 270 -8.11 -60.01 23.14
C GLU A 270 -7.42 -61.33 22.77
N ASP A 271 -6.26 -61.55 23.40
CA ASP A 271 -5.76 -62.90 23.68
C ASP A 271 -6.76 -63.62 24.61
N VAL A 272 -7.64 -64.45 24.02
CA VAL A 272 -8.33 -65.52 24.75
C VAL A 272 -7.82 -66.84 24.24
N VAL A 273 -6.72 -67.29 24.85
CA VAL A 273 -6.30 -68.70 24.85
C VAL A 273 -7.23 -69.46 25.79
N VAL A 274 -8.07 -70.33 25.25
CA VAL A 274 -8.63 -71.46 26.03
C VAL A 274 -8.60 -72.71 25.14
N ASP A 275 -7.84 -73.69 25.62
CA ASP A 275 -7.62 -75.03 25.07
C ASP A 275 -8.90 -75.82 24.74
N ASP A 276 -8.81 -76.60 23.66
CA ASP A 276 -9.69 -77.70 23.24
C ASP A 276 -9.59 -78.90 24.21
N PRO A 277 -10.61 -79.79 24.36
CA PRO A 277 -10.64 -80.94 23.44
C PRO A 277 -12.03 -81.54 23.06
N GLU A 278 -12.05 -82.17 21.88
CA GLU A 278 -12.90 -83.23 21.26
C GLU A 278 -14.02 -83.88 22.14
N VAL A 279 -15.23 -84.28 21.68
CA VAL A 279 -15.62 -85.25 20.60
C VAL A 279 -17.20 -85.18 20.32
N PRO A 280 -17.92 -86.04 19.53
CA PRO A 280 -18.52 -85.72 18.21
C PRO A 280 -20.06 -85.98 18.01
N VAL A 281 -20.52 -85.83 16.74
CA VAL A 281 -21.72 -86.39 16.04
C VAL A 281 -23.10 -85.72 16.22
N SER A 282 -23.71 -85.21 15.13
CA SER A 282 -24.86 -85.88 14.44
C SER A 282 -25.69 -84.96 13.51
N VAL A 283 -25.61 -85.26 12.20
CA VAL A 283 -26.68 -85.44 11.18
C VAL A 283 -27.84 -84.43 11.08
N GLY A 284 -28.05 -83.87 9.87
CA GLY A 284 -29.41 -83.53 9.41
C GLY A 284 -29.61 -82.51 8.26
N THR A 285 -29.05 -82.75 7.07
CA THR A 285 -29.65 -82.57 5.70
C THR A 285 -30.31 -81.22 5.26
N PRO A 286 -30.53 -80.95 3.94
CA PRO A 286 -30.05 -79.73 3.26
C PRO A 286 -31.18 -78.95 2.49
N PRO A 287 -30.95 -78.28 1.32
CA PRO A 287 -31.20 -76.84 1.04
C PRO A 287 -32.36 -76.68 0.00
N PRO A 288 -32.52 -75.67 -0.93
CA PRO A 288 -31.69 -74.51 -1.35
C PRO A 288 -32.55 -73.24 -1.71
N PRO A 289 -32.25 -72.42 -2.75
CA PRO A 289 -31.32 -71.30 -2.81
C PRO A 289 -31.98 -69.96 -3.23
N SER A 290 -31.28 -68.83 -3.11
CA SER A 290 -31.48 -67.64 -3.97
C SER A 290 -30.16 -66.90 -4.11
N ALA A 291 -29.42 -67.10 -5.20
CA ALA A 291 -29.51 -66.33 -6.46
C ALA A 291 -29.14 -64.85 -6.21
N ALA A 292 -27.86 -64.49 -6.33
CA ALA A 292 -27.16 -64.15 -7.58
C ALA A 292 -27.67 -62.85 -8.23
N GLN A 293 -26.81 -61.82 -8.14
CA GLN A 293 -26.40 -60.88 -9.18
C GLN A 293 -27.42 -60.47 -10.26
N GLY A 294 -27.62 -59.16 -10.39
CA GLY A 294 -28.21 -58.57 -11.60
C GLY A 294 -28.34 -57.05 -11.52
N THR A 295 -27.28 -56.31 -11.85
CA THR A 295 -27.42 -55.06 -12.61
C THR A 295 -27.81 -55.42 -14.05
N PRO A 296 -28.63 -54.61 -14.75
CA PRO A 296 -28.01 -53.62 -15.63
C PRO A 296 -28.82 -52.31 -15.89
N ALA A 297 -28.04 -51.29 -16.26
CA ALA A 297 -28.21 -50.37 -17.39
C ALA A 297 -29.35 -49.32 -17.48
N VAL A 298 -28.89 -48.06 -17.50
CA VAL A 298 -29.10 -47.04 -18.56
C VAL A 298 -30.52 -46.52 -18.83
N ALA A 299 -30.73 -45.24 -18.50
CA ALA A 299 -31.48 -44.32 -19.36
C ALA A 299 -30.93 -42.89 -19.24
N VAL A 300 -30.17 -42.50 -20.27
CA VAL A 300 -29.75 -41.14 -20.61
C VAL A 300 -30.98 -40.28 -20.91
N LYS A 301 -31.06 -39.06 -20.38
CA LYS A 301 -31.85 -38.00 -21.03
C LYS A 301 -31.13 -36.66 -20.98
N ALA A 302 -30.81 -36.20 -22.19
CA ALA A 302 -30.02 -35.02 -22.49
C ALA A 302 -30.85 -33.71 -22.43
N ALA A 303 -30.15 -32.67 -21.98
CA ALA A 303 -30.05 -31.30 -22.50
C ALA A 303 -31.29 -30.58 -23.08
N ALA A 304 -31.50 -29.35 -22.58
CA ALA A 304 -31.96 -28.22 -23.39
C ALA A 304 -31.15 -26.93 -23.05
N PRO A 305 -30.68 -26.15 -24.03
CA PRO A 305 -29.77 -25.02 -23.84
C PRO A 305 -30.49 -23.67 -23.70
N ILE A 306 -30.04 -22.83 -22.76
CA ILE A 306 -30.51 -21.45 -22.60
C ILE A 306 -29.73 -20.51 -23.55
N LYS A 307 -30.52 -19.74 -24.30
CA LYS A 307 -30.17 -18.89 -25.44
C LYS A 307 -29.20 -17.74 -25.09
N LYS A 308 -28.11 -17.62 -25.85
CA LYS A 308 -27.24 -16.44 -25.92
C LYS A 308 -27.96 -15.27 -26.62
N LYS A 309 -28.16 -14.15 -25.91
CA LYS A 309 -28.58 -12.86 -26.51
C LYS A 309 -27.38 -12.18 -27.18
N LYS A 310 -27.42 -12.10 -28.52
CA LYS A 310 -26.56 -11.23 -29.35
C LYS A 310 -26.85 -9.76 -28.99
N LYS A 311 -25.84 -9.00 -28.52
CA LYS A 311 -25.92 -7.54 -28.42
C LYS A 311 -25.20 -6.92 -29.60
N HIS A 312 -25.94 -6.11 -30.36
CA HIS A 312 -25.52 -5.48 -31.61
C HIS A 312 -24.35 -4.49 -31.42
N LYS A 313 -23.33 -4.64 -32.26
CA LYS A 313 -22.20 -3.72 -32.42
C LYS A 313 -22.67 -2.53 -33.28
N ARG A 314 -22.88 -1.36 -32.67
CA ARG A 314 -23.27 -0.13 -33.39
C ARG A 314 -21.99 0.58 -33.87
N LYS A 315 -21.72 0.47 -35.18
CA LYS A 315 -20.69 1.22 -35.91
C LYS A 315 -21.05 2.72 -35.86
N LYS A 316 -20.28 3.56 -35.17
CA LYS A 316 -20.36 5.02 -35.35
C LYS A 316 -19.35 5.42 -36.42
N LYS A 317 -19.87 5.80 -37.59
CA LYS A 317 -19.14 6.24 -38.78
C LYS A 317 -19.23 7.77 -38.84
N ARG A 318 -18.06 8.42 -38.91
CA ARG A 318 -17.72 9.72 -39.52
C ARG A 318 -18.39 11.02 -39.03
N ARG A 319 -17.53 12.02 -38.79
CA ARG A 319 -17.29 13.25 -39.59
C ARG A 319 -15.94 13.83 -39.07
N ARG A 320 -14.85 13.82 -39.84
CA ARG A 320 -14.43 14.86 -40.81
C ARG A 320 -14.86 16.26 -40.40
#